data_AF-A0A1H7WX04-F1
#
_entry.id   AF-A0A1H7WX04-F1
#
_cell.length_a   1.000
_cell.length_b   1.000
_cell.length_c   1.000
_cell.angle_alpha   90.00
_cell.angle_beta   90.00
_cell.angle_gamma   90.00
#
_symmetry.space_group_name_H-M   'P 1'
#
loop_
_entity.id
_entity.type
_entity.pdbx_description
1 polymer ?
#
loop_
_entity_poly.entity_id
_entity_poly.type
_entity_poly.pdbx_seq_one_letter_code
_entity_poly.pdbx_strand_id
1 'polypeptide(L)' 'MFATLILNAYQQVQGLIVETYTDGQVAISVGDKVFKGWPVSSPRSAALYDRKPELGHA' A
#
# COMPACT_ATOMS: atom_id res chain seq x y z
N MET A 1 1.07 3.78 6.38
CA MET A 1 0.41 4.68 5.42
C MET A 1 -0.86 4.00 4.91
N PHE A 2 -1.95 4.72 4.68
CA PHE A 2 -3.20 4.14 4.16
C PHE A 2 -3.32 4.36 2.65
N ALA A 3 -3.97 3.42 1.96
CA ALA A 3 -4.39 3.57 0.57
C ALA A 3 -5.81 3.06 0.38
N THR A 4 -6.47 3.59 -0.63
CA THR A 4 -7.79 3.14 -1.08
C THR A 4 -7.62 2.39 -2.39
N LEU A 5 -8.18 1.19 -2.50
CA LEU A 5 -8.23 0.39 -3.71
C LEU A 5 -9.66 0.35 -4.27
N ILE A 6 -9.80 0.38 -5.60
CA ILE A 6 -11.06 0.00 -6.27
C ILE A 6 -11.05 -1.51 -6.47
N LEU A 7 -12.07 -2.20 -5.95
CA LEU A 7 -12.25 -3.65 -6.14
C LEU A 7 -13.08 -3.96 -7.39
N ASN A 8 -14.08 -3.13 -7.67
CA ASN A 8 -14.96 -3.20 -8.84
C ASN A 8 -15.68 -1.85 -9.03
N ALA A 9 -16.56 -1.77 -10.04
CA ALA A 9 -17.25 -0.53 -10.43
C ALA A 9 -18.02 0.18 -9.29
N TYR A 10 -18.37 -0.52 -8.21
CA TYR A 10 -19.20 0.01 -7.13
C TYR A 10 -18.58 -0.14 -5.74
N GLN A 11 -17.38 -0.72 -5.62
CA GLN A 11 -16.76 -1.01 -4.33
C GLN A 11 -15.33 -0.50 -4.28
N GLN A 12 -15.05 0.23 -3.20
CA GLN A 12 -13.71 0.68 -2.82
C GLN A 12 -13.43 0.28 -1.38
N VAL A 13 -12.17 -0.01 -1.07
CA VAL A 13 -11.73 -0.39 0.27
C VAL A 13 -10.51 0.42 0.67
N GLN A 14 -10.48 0.90 1.91
CA GLN A 14 -9.36 1.64 2.47
C GLN A 14 -8.67 0.80 3.53
N GLY A 15 -7.34 0.74 3.47
CA GLY A 15 -6.55 -0.12 4.34
C GLY A 15 -5.12 0.34 4.50
N LEU A 16 -4.40 -0.32 5.41
CA LEU A 16 -3.00 -0.05 5.67
C LEU A 16 -2.15 -0.67 4.55
N ILE A 17 -1.29 0.10 3.90
CA ILE A 17 -0.33 -0.43 2.92
C ILE A 17 0.63 -1.39 3.64
N VAL A 18 0.67 -2.64 3.18
CA VAL A 18 1.58 -3.68 3.68
C VAL A 18 2.68 -4.01 2.68
N GLU A 19 2.43 -3.80 1.38
CA GLU A 19 3.42 -4.03 0.33
C GLU A 19 3.19 -3.07 -0.85
N THR A 20 4.27 -2.61 -1.46
CA THR A 20 4.27 -1.80 -2.69
C THR A 20 5.02 -2.53 -3.78
N TYR A 21 4.41 -2.68 -4.94
CA TYR A 21 5.00 -3.39 -6.06
C TYR A 21 5.65 -2.42 -7.06
N THR A 22 6.61 -2.94 -7.83
CA THR A 22 7.38 -2.16 -8.82
C THR A 22 6.54 -1.68 -10.00
N ASP A 23 5.42 -2.32 -10.27
CA ASP A 23 4.44 -1.90 -11.27
C ASP A 23 3.54 -0.76 -10.79
N GLY A 24 3.60 -0.39 -9.50
CA GLY A 24 2.79 0.68 -8.91
C GLY A 24 1.49 0.20 -8.24
N GLN A 25 1.23 -1.10 -8.24
CA GLN A 25 0.18 -1.67 -7.39
C GLN A 25 0.58 -1.64 -5.92
N VAL A 26 -0.40 -1.70 -5.04
CA VAL A 26 -0.18 -1.84 -3.59
C VAL A 26 -1.04 -2.96 -3.02
N ALA A 27 -0.53 -3.63 -2.00
CA ALA A 27 -1.31 -4.48 -1.13
C ALA A 27 -1.69 -3.70 0.12
N ILE A 28 -2.97 -3.74 0.49
CA ILE A 28 -3.50 -3.14 1.73
C ILE A 28 -4.14 -4.20 2.62
N SER A 29 -3.98 -4.05 3.94
CA SER A 29 -4.70 -4.81 4.95
C SER A 29 -5.96 -4.07 5.39
N VAL A 30 -7.10 -4.77 5.39
CA VAL A 30 -8.40 -4.29 5.87
C VAL A 30 -8.98 -5.36 6.81
N GLY A 31 -8.85 -5.15 8.12
CA GLY A 31 -9.11 -6.20 9.10
C GLY A 31 -8.21 -7.41 8.83
N ASP A 32 -8.82 -8.60 8.78
CA ASP A 32 -8.12 -9.88 8.54
C ASP A 32 -7.87 -10.20 7.05
N LYS A 33 -8.22 -9.28 6.14
CA LYS A 33 -8.10 -9.48 4.68
C LYS A 33 -7.03 -8.57 4.08
N VAL A 34 -6.30 -9.11 3.10
CA VAL A 34 -5.36 -8.35 2.28
C VAL A 34 -5.92 -8.22 0.87
N PHE A 35 -5.93 -7.00 0.35
CA PHE A 35 -6.37 -6.68 -1.01
C PHE A 35 -5.21 -6.10 -1.80
N LYS A 36 -5.06 -6.54 -3.06
CA LYS A 36 -4.04 -6.02 -3.99
C LYS A 36 -4.72 -5.30 -5.15
N GLY A 37 -4.19 -4.14 -5.53
CA GLY A 37 -4.66 -3.44 -6.72
C GLY A 37 -4.05 -2.06 -6.91
N TRP A 38 -4.65 -1.31 -7.83
CA TRP A 38 -4.25 0.06 -8.12
C TRP A 38 -4.87 1.02 -7.12
N PRO A 39 -4.06 1.84 -6.45
CA PRO A 39 -4.58 2.81 -5.51
C PRO A 39 -5.27 3.96 -6.25
N VAL A 40 -6.44 4.38 -5.73
CA VAL A 40 -7.28 5.45 -6.33
C VAL A 40 -6.56 6.80 -6.36
N SER A 41 -5.62 6.98 -5.44
CA SER A 41 -4.68 8.10 -5.45
C SER A 41 -3.28 7.50 -5.43
N SER A 42 -2.38 8.02 -6.27
CA SER A 42 -0.97 7.63 -6.19
C SER A 42 -0.52 7.79 -4.73
N PRO A 43 -0.12 6.70 -4.04
CA PRO A 43 0.48 6.85 -2.73
C PRO A 43 1.69 7.74 -2.98
N ARG A 44 1.70 8.90 -2.32
CA ARG A 44 2.77 9.90 -2.46
C ARG A 44 4.10 9.21 -2.12
N SER A 45 4.76 8.74 -3.18
CA SER A 45 6.03 8.00 -3.25
C SER A 45 6.15 6.71 -2.44
N ALA A 46 6.04 5.55 -3.11
CA ALA A 46 6.69 4.31 -2.67
C ALA A 46 8.23 4.41 -2.69
N ALA A 47 8.79 5.29 -3.53
CA ALA A 47 10.23 5.55 -3.61
C ALA A 47 10.82 6.28 -2.38
N LEU A 48 9.99 6.73 -1.42
CA LEU A 48 10.48 7.37 -0.18
C LEU A 48 10.67 6.38 0.97
N TYR A 49 10.10 5.18 0.90
CA TYR A 49 9.99 4.25 2.03
C TYR A 49 10.84 2.98 1.87
N ASP A 50 11.59 2.82 0.78
CA ASP A 50 12.68 1.84 0.67
C ASP A 50 13.91 2.21 1.53
N ARG A 51 13.77 3.17 2.47
CA ARG A 51 14.68 3.25 3.60
C ARG A 51 14.32 2.15 4.59
N LYS A 52 14.85 0.97 4.31
CA LYS A 52 15.16 -0.04 5.33
C LYS A 52 15.64 0.71 6.59
N PRO A 53 15.10 0.46 7.80
CA PRO A 53 15.73 0.98 8.99
C PRO A 53 17.11 0.32 9.05
N GLU A 54 18.14 1.07 8.67
CA GLU A 54 19.48 0.80 9.11
C GLU A 54 19.41 0.72 10.64
N LEU A 55 19.43 -0.51 11.14
CA LEU A 55 19.60 -0.81 12.55
C LEU A 55 20.88 -0.10 12.99
N GLY A 56 20.71 1.09 13.56
CA GLY A 56 21.71 1.68 14.42
C GLY A 56 21.94 0.71 15.56
N HIS A 57 23.06 0.01 15.52
CA HIS A 57 23.56 -0.73 16.65
C HIS A 57 25.06 -0.48 16.76
N ALA A 58 25.37 0.31 17.80
CA ALA A 58 26.63 0.47 18.52
C ALA A 58 27.88 0.95 17.76
#